data_AF-A0A4P9YMB6-F1
#
_entry.id   AF-A0A4P9YMB6-F1
#
_cell.length_a   1.000
_cell.length_b   1.000
_cell.length_c   1.000
_cell.angle_alpha   90.00
_cell.angle_beta   90.00
_cell.angle_gamma   90.00
#
_symmetry.space_group_name_H-M   'P 1'
#
loop_
_entity.id
_entity.type
_entity.pdbx_description
1 polymer ?
#
loop_
_entity_poly.entity_id
_entity_poly.type
_entity_poly.pdbx_seq_one_letter_code
_entity_poly.pdbx_strand_id
1 'polypeptide(L)' 'LFSIQALLETTIDYDRILVLDQGRVVEFDQPHVLLSKPDSVLSSMVDETGQSNAQVLRELARNSYNDKINK' A
#
# COMPACT_ATOMS: atom_id res chain seq x y z
N LEU A 1 3.23 11.15 14.65
CA LEU A 1 3.21 11.88 13.35
C LEU A 1 3.78 10.93 12.31
N PHE A 2 2.95 10.08 11.71
CA PHE A 2 3.35 9.22 10.60
C PHE A 2 2.74 9.82 9.34
N SER A 3 3.57 10.46 8.51
CA SER A 3 3.13 11.13 7.29
C SER A 3 3.43 10.22 6.10
N ILE A 4 2.39 9.71 5.44
CA ILE A 4 2.53 9.08 4.12
C ILE A 4 2.78 10.22 3.12
N GLN A 5 4.00 10.32 2.58
CA GLN A 5 4.33 11.27 1.50
C GLN A 5 4.31 10.56 0.15
N ALA A 6 3.33 10.90 -0.68
CA ALA A 6 3.38 10.67 -2.12
C ALA A 6 3.95 11.93 -2.78
N LEU A 7 5.25 11.92 -3.11
CA LEU A 7 5.90 13.05 -3.80
C LEU A 7 5.37 13.12 -5.25
N LEU A 8 4.88 14.29 -5.64
CA LEU A 8 4.02 14.53 -6.80
C LEU A 8 4.76 14.86 -8.11
N GLU A 9 6.01 14.41 -8.31
CA GLU A 9 6.75 14.71 -9.55
C GLU A 9 7.55 13.51 -10.06
N THR A 10 6.92 12.62 -10.84
CA THR A 10 7.37 12.12 -12.17
C THR A 10 6.64 10.82 -12.53
N THR A 11 5.88 10.91 -13.62
CA THR A 11 5.20 9.82 -14.31
C THR A 11 6.18 8.71 -14.71
N ILE A 12 6.33 7.61 -13.95
CA ILE A 12 7.01 6.39 -14.43
C ILE A 12 6.32 5.06 -14.08
N ASP A 13 5.72 4.82 -12.90
CA ASP A 13 5.00 3.54 -12.64
C ASP A 13 4.21 3.56 -11.30
N TYR A 14 2.97 4.05 -11.30
CA TYR A 14 2.11 4.19 -10.09
C TYR A 14 1.52 2.86 -9.61
N ASP A 15 2.38 1.88 -9.35
CA ASP A 15 1.99 0.51 -9.01
C ASP A 15 2.38 0.09 -7.61
N ARG A 16 3.28 0.84 -6.96
CA ARG A 16 3.94 0.44 -5.72
C ARG A 16 3.87 1.53 -4.65
N ILE A 17 3.74 1.10 -3.40
CA ILE A 17 3.76 1.94 -2.21
C ILE A 17 5.17 1.87 -1.60
N LEU A 18 5.70 3.05 -1.27
CA LEU A 18 6.92 3.21 -0.48
C LEU A 18 6.53 3.56 0.95
N VAL A 19 6.88 2.70 1.90
CA VAL A 19 6.70 2.95 3.34
C VAL A 19 8.05 3.33 3.92
N LEU A 20 8.07 4.46 4.62
CA LEU A 20 9.25 5.01 5.28
C LEU A 20 9.04 4.98 6.80
N ASP A 21 10.03 4.52 7.54
CA ASP A 21 10.12 4.69 8.99
C ASP A 21 11.47 5.31 9.37
N GLN A 22 11.43 6.39 10.15
CA GLN A 22 12.61 7.13 10.61
C GLN A 22 13.62 7.48 9.49
N GLY A 23 13.13 7.83 8.30
CA GLY A 23 13.97 8.18 7.14
C GLY A 23 14.61 6.99 6.43
N ARG A 24 14.20 5.75 6.76
CA ARG A 24 14.61 4.53 6.06
C ARG A 24 13.44 3.90 5.34
N VAL A 25 13.71 3.30 4.18
CA VAL A 25 12.74 2.48 3.48
C VAL A 25 12.52 1.20 4.26
N VAL A 26 11.29 0.98 4.71
CA VAL A 26 10.89 -0.26 5.39
C VAL A 26 10.12 -1.18 4.47
N GLU A 27 9.37 -0.64 3.51
CA GLU A 27 8.67 -1.44 2.49
C GLU A 27 8.63 -0.72 1.14
N PHE A 28 8.71 -1.48 0.07
CA PHE A 28 8.51 -0.97 -1.29
C PHE A 28 7.97 -2.06 -2.22
N ASP A 29 6.66 -2.09 -2.43
CA ASP A 29 6.01 -3.12 -3.27
C ASP A 29 4.57 -2.71 -3.65
N GLN A 30 3.86 -3.53 -4.43
CA GLN A 30 2.48 -3.24 -4.81
C GLN A 30 1.53 -3.30 -3.60
N PRO A 31 0.49 -2.45 -3.53
CA PRO A 31 -0.44 -2.42 -2.40
C PRO A 31 -1.02 -3.79 -2.05
N HIS A 32 -1.45 -4.56 -3.06
CA HIS A 32 -1.99 -5.90 -2.85
C HIS A 32 -0.96 -6.88 -2.26
N VAL A 33 0.30 -6.76 -2.67
CA VAL A 33 1.40 -7.60 -2.19
C VAL A 33 1.78 -7.24 -0.75
N LEU A 34 1.83 -5.95 -0.42
CA LEU A 34 2.09 -5.52 0.96
C LEU A 34 0.93 -5.90 1.90
N LEU A 35 -0.32 -5.72 1.47
CA LEU A 35 -1.51 -6.03 2.29
C LEU A 35 -1.77 -7.53 2.49
N SER A 36 -1.14 -8.39 1.69
CA SER A 36 -1.19 -9.85 1.89
C SER A 36 -0.09 -10.37 2.82
N LYS A 37 0.92 -9.53 3.14
CA LYS A 37 2.00 -9.86 4.07
C LYS A 37 1.55 -9.60 5.52
N PRO A 38 1.59 -10.61 6.41
CA PRO A 38 1.16 -10.46 7.80
C PRO A 38 2.10 -9.60 8.64
N ASP A 39 3.37 -9.47 8.23
CA ASP A 39 4.41 -8.64 8.86
C ASP A 39 4.50 -7.24 8.24
N SER A 40 3.58 -6.88 7.35
CA SER A 40 3.66 -5.60 6.66
C SER A 40 3.22 -4.42 7.54
N VAL A 41 4.04 -3.36 7.48
CA VAL A 41 3.75 -2.07 8.10
C VAL A 41 2.50 -1.46 7.48
N LEU A 42 2.38 -1.50 6.15
CA LEU A 42 1.16 -1.05 5.47
C LEU A 42 -0.07 -1.86 5.91
N SER A 43 0.04 -3.19 6.03
CA SER A 43 -1.07 -4.05 6.47
C SER A 43 -1.53 -3.67 7.88
N SER A 44 -0.58 -3.47 8.79
CA SER A 44 -0.85 -3.01 10.16
C SER A 44 -1.53 -1.65 10.19
N MET A 45 -1.04 -0.68 9.39
CA MET A 45 -1.66 0.64 9.26
C MET A 45 -3.10 0.57 8.73
N VAL A 46 -3.38 -0.35 7.80
CA VAL A 46 -4.73 -0.55 7.27
C VAL A 46 -5.64 -1.18 8.32
N ASP A 47 -5.16 -2.11 9.13
CA ASP A 47 -5.94 -2.72 10.22
C ASP A 47 -6.32 -1.70 11.31
N GLU A 48 -5.45 -0.73 11.58
CA GLU A 48 -5.72 0.37 12.52
C GLU A 48 -6.87 1.30 12.05
N THR A 49 -7.24 1.29 10.77
CA THR A 49 -8.38 2.10 10.25
C THR A 49 -9.76 1.53 10.60
N GLY A 50 -9.79 0.34 11.23
CA GLY A 50 -11.01 -0.38 11.59
C GLY A 50 -11.43 -1.41 10.54
N GLN A 51 -12.04 -2.51 10.99
CA GLN A 51 -12.30 -3.71 10.19
C GLN A 51 -13.05 -3.44 8.86
N SER A 52 -14.07 -2.57 8.87
CA SER A 52 -14.84 -2.22 7.68
C SER A 52 -13.98 -1.52 6.62
N ASN A 53 -13.23 -0.49 7.03
CA ASN A 53 -12.33 0.26 6.14
C ASN A 53 -11.19 -0.64 5.64
N ALA A 54 -10.64 -1.46 6.53
CA ALA A 54 -9.55 -2.39 6.20
C ALA A 54 -9.97 -3.39 5.11
N GLN A 55 -11.20 -3.91 5.17
CA GLN A 55 -11.75 -4.78 4.12
C GLN A 55 -11.89 -4.06 2.79
N VAL A 56 -12.47 -2.85 2.79
CA VAL A 56 -12.64 -2.04 1.57
C VAL A 56 -11.28 -1.73 0.92
N LEU A 57 -10.29 -1.30 1.71
CA LEU A 57 -8.96 -0.97 1.20
C LEU A 57 -8.25 -2.20 0.61
N ARG A 58 -8.37 -3.37 1.25
CA ARG A 58 -7.81 -4.62 0.73
C ARG A 58 -8.49 -5.07 -0.56
N GLU A 59 -9.79 -4.88 -0.67
CA GLU A 59 -10.54 -5.21 -1.90
C GLU A 59 -10.15 -4.29 -3.05
N LEU A 60 -10.07 -2.98 -2.81
CA LEU A 60 -9.62 -2.00 -3.81
C LEU A 60 -8.20 -2.31 -4.32
N ALA A 61 -7.28 -2.63 -3.42
CA ALA A 61 -5.92 -3.01 -3.78
C ALA A 61 -5.88 -4.28 -4.64
N ARG A 62 -6.68 -5.30 -4.30
CA ARG A 62 -6.79 -6.55 -5.07
C ARG A 62 -7.36 -6.32 -6.47
N ASN A 63 -8.44 -5.54 -6.57
CA ASN A 63 -9.08 -5.25 -7.85
C ASN A 63 -8.12 -4.48 -8.77
N SER A 64 -7.45 -3.45 -8.25
CA SER A 64 -6.45 -2.69 -9.01
C SER A 64 -5.29 -3.56 -9.50
N TYR A 65 -4.86 -4.54 -8.71
CA TYR A 65 -3.83 -5.50 -9.12
C TYR A 65 -4.30 -6.42 -10.25
N ASN A 66 -5.51 -6.98 -10.14
CA ASN A 66 -6.09 -7.85 -11.16
C ASN A 66 -6.33 -7.11 -12.49
N ASP A 67 -6.82 -5.87 -12.44
CA ASP A 67 -7.05 -5.05 -13.63
C ASP A 67 -5.76 -4.78 -14.40
N LYS A 68 -4.62 -4.72 -13.71
CA LYS A 68 -3.29 -4.55 -14.34
C LYS A 68 -2.78 -5.85 -14.95
N ILE A 69 -3.01 -6.99 -14.30
CA ILE A 69 -2.61 -8.30 -14.83
C ILE A 69 -3.41 -8.71 -16.07
N ASN A 70 -4.69 -8.35 -16.11
CA ASN A 70 -5.60 -8.75 -17.19
C ASN A 70 -5.57 -7.81 -18.41
N LYS A 71 -4.67 -6.82 -18.43
CA LYS A 71 -4.52 -5.84 -19.50
C LYS A 71 -3.27 -6.11 -20.31
#